data_AF-A0A1W5XMM7-F1
#
_entry.id   AF-A0A1W5XMM7-F1
#
_cell.length_a   1.000
_cell.length_b   1.000
_cell.length_c   1.000
_cell.angle_alpha   90.00
_cell.angle_beta   90.00
_cell.angle_gamma   90.00
#
_symmetry.space_group_name_H-M   'P 1'
#
loop_
_entity.id
_entity.type
_entity.pdbx_description
1 polymer ?
#
loop_
_entity_poly.entity_id
_entity_poly.type
_entity_poly.pdbx_seq_one_letter_code
_entity_poly.pdbx_strand_id
1 'polypeptide(L)'
;MHHPPGPADLIELYGADAFRKFGEENLPTGITDPATRRTLTDIGLPAVDESGMAIYPWGWAGRLPEALDQVSWPSDISAPEETGPLFQIGLWMGGELVIDGRSGHVLRIPTEPDEEHLEALPAASSLESFLTLLGLWGTGLRLKAAIEDYDEVYLLRQHVQSAQLLIDETGAEVPAWSYAFLND
;
A
#
# COMPACT_ATOMS: atom_id res chain seq x y z
N MET A 1 7.86 24.53 -11.34
CA MET A 1 7.13 24.14 -10.11
C MET A 1 7.10 22.63 -10.12
N HIS A 2 7.84 21.97 -9.22
CA HIS A 2 7.66 20.53 -9.00
C HIS A 2 6.34 20.38 -8.24
N HIS A 3 5.39 19.62 -8.78
CA HIS A 3 4.23 19.19 -8.02
C HIS A 3 4.74 18.28 -6.89
N PRO A 4 4.17 18.33 -5.68
CA PRO A 4 4.46 17.33 -4.67
C PRO A 4 4.15 15.93 -5.22
N PRO A 5 4.90 14.89 -4.84
CA PRO A 5 4.63 13.55 -5.32
C PRO A 5 3.19 13.14 -4.96
N GLY A 6 2.54 12.41 -5.85
CA GLY A 6 1.17 11.94 -5.65
C GLY A 6 0.87 10.65 -6.42
N PRO A 7 -0.33 10.07 -6.27
CA PRO A 7 -0.62 8.77 -6.88
C PRO A 7 -0.57 8.78 -8.41
N ALA A 8 -0.75 9.94 -9.04
CA ALA A 8 -0.63 10.07 -10.49
C ALA A 8 0.80 9.75 -10.99
N ASP A 9 1.83 9.95 -10.17
CA ASP A 9 3.21 9.64 -10.53
C ASP A 9 3.44 8.12 -10.66
N LEU A 10 2.65 7.30 -9.97
CA LEU A 10 2.69 5.85 -10.16
C LEU A 10 2.28 5.43 -11.58
N ILE A 11 1.42 6.19 -12.25
CA ILE A 11 1.02 5.90 -13.64
C ILE A 11 2.23 6.04 -14.57
N GLU A 12 3.14 6.99 -14.28
CA GLU A 12 4.40 7.10 -15.02
C GLU A 12 5.32 5.91 -14.74
N LEU A 13 5.28 5.36 -13.52
CA LEU A 13 6.14 4.27 -13.07
C LEU A 13 5.71 2.88 -13.60
N TYR A 14 4.41 2.58 -13.52
CA TYR A 14 3.83 1.27 -13.85
C TYR A 14 3.09 1.24 -15.18
N GLY A 15 2.77 2.41 -15.75
CA GLY A 15 1.96 2.56 -16.95
C GLY A 15 0.46 2.56 -16.66
N ALA A 16 -0.31 3.32 -17.45
CA ALA A 16 -1.76 3.47 -17.24
C ALA A 16 -2.54 2.16 -17.34
N ASP A 17 -2.08 1.22 -18.18
CA ASP A 17 -2.75 -0.08 -18.36
C ASP A 17 -2.59 -1.00 -17.13
N ALA A 18 -1.67 -0.68 -16.21
CA ALA A 18 -1.53 -1.39 -14.95
C ALA A 18 -2.58 -0.97 -13.92
N PHE A 19 -3.37 0.08 -14.18
CA PHE A 19 -4.35 0.61 -13.24
C PHE A 19 -5.77 0.12 -13.55
N ARG A 20 -6.46 -0.33 -12.50
CA ARG A 20 -7.90 -0.56 -12.54
C ARG A 20 -8.62 0.51 -11.75
N LYS A 21 -9.43 1.31 -12.45
CA LYS A 21 -10.45 2.17 -11.84
C LYS A 21 -11.71 1.38 -11.53
N PHE A 22 -12.38 1.74 -10.46
CA PHE A 22 -13.63 1.12 -10.03
C PHE A 22 -14.77 2.09 -10.29
N GLY A 23 -15.78 1.68 -11.07
CA GLY A 23 -17.00 2.47 -11.22
C GLY A 23 -17.70 2.64 -9.87
N GLU A 24 -18.35 3.79 -9.65
CA GLU A 24 -19.07 4.10 -8.40
C GLU A 24 -20.08 3.00 -8.02
N GLU A 25 -20.70 2.37 -9.02
CA GLU A 25 -21.65 1.27 -8.86
C GLU A 25 -21.01 -0.07 -8.47
N ASN A 26 -19.70 -0.22 -8.67
CA ASN A 26 -18.92 -1.41 -8.36
C ASN A 26 -18.15 -1.28 -7.04
N LEU A 27 -18.15 -0.10 -6.41
CA LEU A 27 -17.57 0.08 -5.09
C LEU A 27 -18.45 -0.58 -4.02
N PRO A 28 -17.86 -1.37 -3.09
CA PRO A 28 -18.62 -1.88 -1.95
C PRO A 28 -19.28 -0.77 -1.15
N THR A 29 -20.52 -1.02 -0.71
CA THR A 29 -21.28 -0.04 0.09
C THR A 29 -20.64 0.29 1.43
N GLY A 30 -19.77 -0.58 1.93
CA GLY A 30 -19.00 -0.35 3.16
C GLY A 30 -17.81 0.60 3.00
N ILE A 31 -17.40 0.95 1.77
CA ILE A 31 -16.42 2.01 1.53
C ILE A 31 -17.16 3.34 1.52
N THR A 32 -17.22 3.97 2.69
CA THR A 32 -17.94 5.22 2.93
C THR A 32 -17.04 6.44 2.99
N ASP A 33 -15.72 6.28 3.18
CA ASP A 33 -14.78 7.39 3.16
C ASP A 33 -14.77 8.08 1.77
N PRO A 34 -15.14 9.37 1.67
CA PRO A 34 -15.24 10.05 0.38
C PRO A 34 -13.91 10.20 -0.36
N ALA A 35 -12.78 10.31 0.35
CA ALA A 35 -11.47 10.43 -0.28
C ALA A 35 -11.08 9.12 -0.96
N THR A 36 -11.23 8.00 -0.25
CA THR A 36 -10.99 6.64 -0.75
C THR A 36 -11.84 6.32 -1.97
N ARG A 37 -13.14 6.65 -1.94
CA ARG A 37 -14.02 6.45 -3.11
C ARG A 37 -13.53 7.23 -4.33
N ARG A 38 -13.14 8.50 -4.16
CA ARG A 38 -12.55 9.31 -5.24
C ARG A 38 -11.25 8.71 -5.75
N THR A 39 -10.35 8.29 -4.88
CA THR A 39 -9.09 7.66 -5.29
C THR A 39 -9.32 6.40 -6.10
N LEU A 40 -10.23 5.51 -5.68
CA LEU A 40 -10.56 4.28 -6.41
C LEU A 40 -11.23 4.52 -7.77
N THR A 41 -12.02 5.60 -7.89
CA THR A 41 -12.77 5.93 -9.12
C THR A 41 -11.94 6.75 -10.10
N ASP A 42 -11.22 7.76 -9.62
CA ASP A 42 -10.46 8.71 -10.45
C ASP A 42 -9.06 8.18 -10.80
N ILE A 43 -8.41 7.44 -9.90
CA ILE A 43 -7.03 6.94 -10.06
C ILE A 43 -7.03 5.43 -10.24
N GLY A 44 -7.65 4.70 -9.31
CA GLY A 44 -7.70 3.25 -9.30
C GLY A 44 -6.56 2.60 -8.51
N LEU A 45 -6.51 1.27 -8.54
CA LEU A 45 -5.44 0.48 -7.94
C LEU A 45 -4.46 0.00 -9.02
N PRO A 46 -3.13 0.09 -8.79
CA PRO A 46 -2.14 -0.49 -9.68
C PRO A 46 -2.03 -2.00 -9.49
N ALA A 47 -1.74 -2.74 -10.55
CA ALA A 47 -1.18 -4.09 -10.43
C ALA A 47 0.30 -3.99 -10.10
N VAL A 48 0.69 -4.56 -8.97
CA VAL A 48 2.06 -4.59 -8.46
C VAL A 48 2.39 -6.02 -8.06
N ASP A 49 3.62 -6.46 -8.31
CA ASP A 49 4.21 -7.71 -7.84
C ASP A 49 5.73 -7.51 -7.74
N GLU A 50 6.17 -6.88 -6.65
CA GLU A 50 7.56 -6.45 -6.44
C GLU A 50 7.96 -6.62 -4.97
N SER A 51 9.16 -7.13 -4.69
CA SER A 51 9.80 -7.22 -3.36
C SER A 51 8.85 -7.53 -2.18
N GLY A 52 8.02 -8.57 -2.33
CA GLY A 52 7.11 -9.07 -1.30
C GLY A 52 5.79 -8.31 -1.17
N MET A 53 5.57 -7.25 -1.94
CA MET A 53 4.29 -6.56 -2.09
C MET A 53 3.62 -6.98 -3.40
N ALA A 54 2.33 -7.29 -3.32
CA ALA A 54 1.53 -7.49 -4.50
C ALA A 54 0.13 -6.89 -4.35
N ILE A 55 -0.32 -6.17 -5.37
CA ILE A 55 -1.66 -5.57 -5.46
C ILE A 55 -2.33 -6.20 -6.67
N TYR A 56 -3.56 -6.69 -6.50
CA TYR A 56 -4.26 -7.47 -7.50
C TYR A 56 -5.61 -6.86 -7.87
N PRO A 57 -5.65 -5.76 -8.65
CA PRO A 57 -6.89 -5.04 -8.90
C PRO A 57 -7.97 -5.89 -9.61
N TRP A 58 -7.57 -6.92 -10.35
CA TRP A 58 -8.46 -7.86 -11.05
C TRP A 58 -8.62 -9.21 -10.32
N GLY A 59 -8.13 -9.31 -9.08
CA GLY A 59 -7.92 -10.57 -8.40
C GLY A 59 -6.73 -11.36 -8.99
N TRP A 60 -6.46 -12.53 -8.42
CA TRP A 60 -5.42 -13.43 -8.91
C TRP A 60 -6.02 -14.80 -9.26
N ALA A 61 -5.97 -15.16 -10.55
CA ALA A 61 -6.49 -16.38 -11.16
C ALA A 61 -6.62 -17.60 -10.21
N GLY A 62 -7.79 -17.73 -9.57
CA GLY A 62 -8.17 -18.86 -8.73
C GLY A 62 -7.45 -18.98 -7.37
N ARG A 63 -6.66 -17.98 -6.96
CA ARG A 63 -6.02 -17.94 -5.63
C ARG A 63 -6.51 -16.82 -4.73
N LEU A 64 -6.88 -15.68 -5.31
CA LEU A 64 -7.46 -14.57 -4.57
C LEU A 64 -8.75 -14.13 -5.26
N PRO A 65 -9.76 -13.74 -4.46
CA PRO A 65 -10.96 -13.12 -5.01
C PRO A 65 -10.64 -11.82 -5.76
N GLU A 66 -11.67 -11.24 -6.37
CA GLU A 66 -11.58 -9.91 -6.96
C GLU A 66 -11.20 -8.88 -5.88
N ALA A 67 -10.48 -7.83 -6.28
CA ALA A 67 -10.16 -6.76 -5.34
C ALA A 67 -11.44 -6.16 -4.73
N LEU A 68 -11.32 -5.69 -3.50
CA LEU A 68 -12.38 -5.13 -2.68
C LEU A 68 -13.38 -6.16 -2.13
N ASP A 69 -13.01 -7.44 -2.07
CA ASP A 69 -13.73 -8.41 -1.27
C ASP A 69 -13.55 -8.12 0.23
N GLN A 70 -14.65 -8.28 0.98
CA GLN A 70 -14.64 -8.01 2.41
C GLN A 70 -13.97 -9.15 3.18
N VAL A 71 -13.02 -8.80 4.04
CA VAL A 71 -12.34 -9.74 4.95
C VAL A 71 -12.58 -9.36 6.41
N SER A 72 -12.21 -10.27 7.32
CA SER A 72 -12.36 -10.07 8.76
C SER A 72 -11.00 -10.02 9.43
N TRP A 73 -10.85 -9.16 10.44
CA TRP A 73 -9.67 -9.19 11.29
C TRP A 73 -9.63 -10.51 12.09
N PRO A 74 -8.47 -11.18 12.20
CA PRO A 74 -8.34 -12.41 12.99
C PRO A 74 -8.74 -12.20 14.45
N SER A 75 -9.56 -13.10 14.99
CA SER A 75 -10.12 -12.95 16.35
C SER A 75 -9.13 -13.13 17.49
N ASP A 76 -8.00 -13.79 17.19
CA ASP A 76 -6.91 -14.10 18.11
C ASP A 76 -5.81 -13.03 18.11
N ILE A 77 -5.93 -12.01 17.27
CA ILE A 77 -5.02 -10.86 17.17
C ILE A 77 -5.78 -9.60 17.59
N SER A 78 -5.13 -8.72 18.36
CA SER A 78 -5.75 -7.45 18.75
C SER A 78 -6.05 -6.62 17.51
N ALA A 79 -7.31 -6.25 17.32
CA ALA A 79 -7.69 -5.34 16.26
C ALA A 79 -7.16 -3.92 16.54
N PRO A 80 -6.79 -3.16 15.51
CA PRO A 80 -6.50 -1.74 15.66
C PRO A 80 -7.81 -0.95 15.87
N GLU A 81 -7.72 0.38 16.00
CA GLU A 81 -8.91 1.23 16.23
C GLU A 81 -9.88 1.20 15.02
N GLU A 82 -9.36 0.92 13.83
CA GLU A 82 -10.12 0.72 12.60
C GLU A 82 -10.96 -0.56 12.70
N THR A 83 -12.27 -0.37 12.83
CA THR A 83 -13.23 -1.45 13.09
C THR A 83 -13.86 -2.06 11.84
N GLY A 84 -13.37 -1.72 10.65
CA GLY A 84 -13.91 -2.21 9.39
C GLY A 84 -15.26 -1.57 9.00
N PRO A 85 -15.90 -2.06 7.92
CA PRO A 85 -15.52 -3.25 7.15
C PRO A 85 -14.18 -3.10 6.42
N LEU A 86 -13.43 -4.20 6.35
CA LEU A 86 -12.10 -4.26 5.73
C LEU A 86 -12.21 -4.88 4.34
N PHE A 87 -11.58 -4.27 3.34
CA PHE A 87 -11.65 -4.69 1.94
C PHE A 87 -10.26 -4.99 1.39
N GLN A 88 -10.04 -6.23 0.96
CA GLN A 88 -8.73 -6.69 0.52
C GLN A 88 -8.36 -6.12 -0.86
N ILE A 89 -7.12 -5.65 -0.98
CA ILE A 89 -6.55 -5.13 -2.23
C ILE A 89 -5.31 -5.90 -2.70
N GLY A 90 -4.66 -6.63 -1.79
CA GLY A 90 -3.42 -7.32 -2.10
C GLY A 90 -2.84 -8.11 -0.94
N LEU A 91 -1.55 -8.37 -1.05
CA LEU A 91 -0.72 -9.00 -0.03
C LEU A 91 0.55 -8.18 0.17
N TRP A 92 1.05 -8.15 1.39
CA TRP A 92 2.36 -7.59 1.68
C TRP A 92 3.09 -8.42 2.72
N MET A 93 4.24 -8.99 2.35
CA MET A 93 5.03 -9.88 3.20
C MET A 93 4.15 -11.01 3.79
N GLY A 94 3.34 -11.64 2.94
CA GLY A 94 2.43 -12.73 3.30
C GLY A 94 1.10 -12.31 3.94
N GLY A 95 1.01 -11.14 4.55
CA GLY A 95 -0.22 -10.61 5.17
C GLY A 95 -1.17 -9.95 4.18
N GLU A 96 -2.47 -9.92 4.51
CA GLU A 96 -3.47 -9.28 3.65
C GLU A 96 -3.34 -7.76 3.72
N LEU A 97 -3.27 -7.11 2.56
CA LEU A 97 -3.32 -5.66 2.47
C LEU A 97 -4.78 -5.25 2.25
N VAL A 98 -5.32 -4.43 3.15
CA VAL A 98 -6.75 -4.10 3.19
C VAL A 98 -6.97 -2.60 3.33
N ILE A 99 -8.13 -2.13 2.87
CA ILE A 99 -8.65 -0.78 3.11
C ILE A 99 -9.71 -0.88 4.20
N ASP A 100 -9.60 -0.06 5.25
CA ASP A 100 -10.72 0.20 6.15
C ASP A 100 -11.73 1.13 5.46
N GLY A 101 -12.93 0.62 5.20
CA GLY A 101 -13.91 1.34 4.38
C GLY A 101 -14.42 2.64 5.00
N ARG A 102 -14.29 2.83 6.32
CA ARG A 102 -14.81 4.01 7.03
C ARG A 102 -13.81 5.15 7.10
N SER A 103 -12.54 4.84 7.40
CA SER A 103 -11.45 5.79 7.55
C SER A 103 -10.65 5.99 6.27
N GLY A 104 -10.63 4.99 5.38
CA GLY A 104 -9.76 4.97 4.22
C GLY A 104 -8.32 4.57 4.51
N HIS A 105 -8.00 4.21 5.76
CA HIS A 105 -6.68 3.72 6.14
C HIS A 105 -6.37 2.42 5.40
N VAL A 106 -5.12 2.25 5.01
CA VAL A 106 -4.61 0.99 4.46
C VAL A 106 -3.90 0.25 5.58
N LEU A 107 -4.31 -0.98 5.83
CA LEU A 107 -3.79 -1.84 6.90
C LEU A 107 -3.15 -3.09 6.30
N ARG A 108 -2.16 -3.64 7.00
CA ARG A 108 -1.71 -5.01 6.78
C ARG A 108 -2.30 -5.88 7.90
N ILE A 109 -3.06 -6.90 7.54
CA ILE A 109 -3.51 -7.92 8.48
C ILE A 109 -2.33 -8.88 8.75
N PRO A 110 -1.94 -9.09 10.01
CA PRO A 110 -0.85 -10.00 10.37
C PRO A 110 -1.22 -11.46 10.08
N THR A 111 -0.22 -12.30 9.79
CA THR A 111 -0.47 -13.74 9.54
C THR A 111 -0.37 -14.61 10.79
N GLU A 112 0.36 -14.16 11.81
CA GLU A 112 0.54 -14.86 13.09
C GLU A 112 0.54 -13.84 14.25
N PRO A 113 0.11 -14.20 15.47
CA PRO A 113 -0.02 -13.26 16.60
C PRO A 113 1.30 -12.69 17.15
N ASP A 114 2.44 -13.27 16.77
CA ASP A 114 3.79 -12.86 17.18
C ASP A 114 4.48 -11.97 16.14
N GLU A 115 3.75 -11.52 15.11
CA GLU A 115 4.24 -10.55 14.15
C GLU A 115 4.24 -9.11 14.69
N GLU A 116 4.19 -8.88 16.02
CA GLU A 116 3.99 -7.58 16.71
C GLU A 116 4.77 -6.38 16.11
N HIS A 117 5.93 -6.62 15.47
CA HIS A 117 6.75 -5.60 14.79
C HIS A 117 6.17 -5.12 13.44
N LEU A 118 5.17 -5.82 12.91
CA LEU A 118 4.39 -5.52 11.71
C LEU A 118 2.93 -5.22 12.08
N GLU A 119 2.55 -5.37 13.35
CA GLU A 119 1.20 -5.12 13.86
C GLU A 119 1.05 -3.66 14.32
N ALA A 120 -0.19 -3.19 14.36
CA ALA A 120 -0.65 -1.97 15.02
C ALA A 120 -0.42 -0.61 14.33
N LEU A 121 0.25 -0.53 13.18
CA LEU A 121 0.28 0.73 12.41
C LEU A 121 -0.32 0.55 11.01
N PRO A 122 -1.17 1.49 10.57
CA PRO A 122 -1.64 1.49 9.20
C PRO A 122 -0.43 1.56 8.26
N ALA A 123 -0.45 0.77 7.18
CA ALA A 123 0.50 0.91 6.07
C ALA A 123 0.47 2.34 5.48
N ALA A 124 -0.70 2.99 5.56
CA ALA A 124 -0.88 4.42 5.40
C ALA A 124 -2.21 4.89 6.01
N SER A 125 -2.25 6.14 6.47
CA SER A 125 -3.43 6.87 6.95
C SER A 125 -4.46 7.22 5.87
N SER A 126 -4.19 6.92 4.60
CA SER A 126 -5.19 6.99 3.53
C SER A 126 -4.76 6.17 2.32
N LEU A 127 -5.71 5.79 1.46
CA LEU A 127 -5.38 5.15 0.18
C LEU A 127 -4.51 6.06 -0.72
N GLU A 128 -4.73 7.38 -0.70
CA GLU A 128 -3.93 8.33 -1.47
C GLU A 128 -2.48 8.38 -0.97
N SER A 129 -2.29 8.46 0.35
CA SER A 129 -0.99 8.39 0.99
C SER A 129 -0.30 7.07 0.68
N PHE A 130 -1.01 5.94 0.78
CA PHE A 130 -0.48 4.61 0.47
C PHE A 130 0.06 4.54 -0.96
N LEU A 131 -0.73 4.98 -1.95
CA LEU A 131 -0.29 4.98 -3.34
C LEU A 131 0.91 5.92 -3.57
N THR A 132 0.95 7.05 -2.87
CA THR A 132 2.10 7.96 -2.95
C THR A 132 3.37 7.35 -2.36
N LEU A 133 3.26 6.70 -1.18
CA LEU A 133 4.35 5.95 -0.55
C LEU A 133 4.83 4.81 -1.46
N LEU A 134 3.91 4.08 -2.09
CA LEU A 134 4.20 3.02 -3.06
C LEU A 134 5.01 3.55 -4.25
N GLY A 135 4.68 4.73 -4.77
CA GLY A 135 5.40 5.33 -5.90
C GLY A 135 6.83 5.72 -5.55
N LEU A 136 6.99 6.32 -4.37
CA LEU A 136 8.30 6.65 -3.82
C LEU A 136 9.14 5.39 -3.54
N TRP A 137 8.53 4.37 -2.95
CA TRP A 137 9.17 3.08 -2.68
C TRP A 137 9.61 2.37 -3.97
N GLY A 138 8.71 2.24 -4.95
CA GLY A 138 8.99 1.61 -6.23
C GLY A 138 10.06 2.34 -7.06
N THR A 139 10.09 3.67 -6.97
CA THR A 139 11.16 4.50 -7.56
C THR A 139 12.49 4.26 -6.86
N GLY A 140 12.49 4.23 -5.52
CA GLY A 140 13.67 3.91 -4.72
C GLY A 140 14.24 2.53 -5.06
N LEU A 141 13.40 1.50 -5.22
CA LEU A 141 13.86 0.16 -5.59
C LEU A 141 14.52 0.13 -6.98
N ARG A 142 13.92 0.79 -7.97
CA ARG A 142 14.49 0.88 -9.33
C ARG A 142 15.83 1.63 -9.32
N LEU A 143 15.96 2.69 -8.53
CA LEU A 143 17.22 3.42 -8.36
C LEU A 143 18.28 2.57 -7.66
N LYS A 144 17.92 1.87 -6.56
CA LYS A 144 18.83 0.93 -5.86
C LYS A 144 19.41 -0.08 -6.84
N ALA A 145 18.60 -0.66 -7.72
CA ALA A 145 19.05 -1.65 -8.70
C ALA A 145 20.05 -1.09 -9.75
N ALA A 146 20.12 0.24 -9.91
CA ALA A 146 21.02 0.90 -10.85
C ALA A 146 22.30 1.46 -10.19
N ILE A 147 22.38 1.47 -8.86
CA ILE A 147 23.52 2.01 -8.11
C ILE A 147 24.47 0.87 -7.73
N GLU A 148 25.75 1.01 -8.09
CA GLU A 148 26.79 0.04 -7.73
C GLU A 148 27.49 0.37 -6.40
N ASP A 149 27.45 1.64 -5.97
CA ASP A 149 28.12 2.13 -4.77
C ASP A 149 27.26 1.97 -3.51
N TYR A 150 27.82 1.35 -2.48
CA TYR A 150 27.11 1.05 -1.24
C TYR A 150 26.72 2.31 -0.44
N ASP A 151 27.56 3.34 -0.44
CA ASP A 151 27.29 4.58 0.27
C ASP A 151 26.17 5.37 -0.43
N GLU A 152 26.12 5.33 -1.76
CA GLU A 152 25.01 5.90 -2.53
C GLU A 152 23.68 5.17 -2.27
N VAL A 153 23.69 3.83 -2.15
CA VAL A 153 22.49 3.05 -1.75
C VAL A 153 22.05 3.42 -0.34
N TYR A 154 22.99 3.61 0.59
CA TYR A 154 22.68 4.03 1.95
C TYR A 154 22.01 5.42 1.99
N LEU A 155 22.54 6.38 1.23
CA LEU A 155 21.98 7.73 1.12
C LEU A 155 20.60 7.73 0.46
N LEU A 156 20.42 6.94 -0.62
CA LEU A 156 19.12 6.76 -1.27
C LEU A 156 18.08 6.26 -0.26
N ARG A 157 18.42 5.25 0.55
CA ARG A 157 17.51 4.72 1.58
C ARG A 157 17.09 5.80 2.57
N GLN A 158 18.05 6.56 3.10
CA GLN A 158 17.74 7.66 4.03
C GLN A 158 16.84 8.72 3.40
N HIS A 159 17.07 9.03 2.11
CA HIS A 159 16.25 9.97 1.37
C HIS A 159 14.80 9.47 1.22
N VAL A 160 14.63 8.21 0.80
CA VAL A 160 13.31 7.58 0.67
C VAL A 160 12.58 7.58 2.01
N GLN A 161 13.23 7.13 3.08
CA GLN A 161 12.63 7.09 4.43
C GLN A 161 12.21 8.49 4.92
N SER A 162 13.05 9.50 4.70
CA SER A 162 12.73 10.89 5.07
C SER A 162 11.54 11.43 4.27
N ALA A 163 11.45 11.10 2.98
CA ALA A 163 10.33 11.51 2.14
C ALA A 163 9.03 10.77 2.48
N GLN A 164 9.10 9.50 2.87
CA GLN A 164 7.94 8.73 3.36
C GLN A 164 7.32 9.39 4.59
N LEU A 165 8.15 9.80 5.57
CA LEU A 165 7.69 10.52 6.78
C LEU A 165 6.97 11.84 6.45
N LEU A 166 7.35 12.53 5.37
CA LEU A 166 6.69 13.76 4.94
C LEU A 166 5.34 13.52 4.26
N ILE A 167 5.14 12.33 3.69
CA ILE A 167 3.88 11.93 3.04
C ILE A 167 2.90 11.43 4.09
N ASP A 168 3.36 10.54 4.97
CA ASP A 168 2.54 9.88 5.98
C ASP A 168 3.41 9.47 7.16
N GLU A 169 3.39 10.25 8.23
CA GLU A 169 4.21 10.01 9.42
C GLU A 169 3.88 8.64 10.04
N THR A 170 2.60 8.30 10.17
CA THR A 170 2.15 7.03 10.74
C THR A 170 2.44 5.85 9.82
N GLY A 171 2.15 5.98 8.52
CA GLY A 171 2.40 4.93 7.53
C GLY A 171 3.87 4.61 7.32
N ALA A 172 4.73 5.63 7.41
CA ALA A 172 6.17 5.49 7.22
C ALA A 172 6.87 4.75 8.36
N GLU A 173 6.25 4.64 9.53
CA GLU A 173 6.78 3.88 10.67
C GLU A 173 6.74 2.35 10.42
N VAL A 174 5.92 1.88 9.47
CA VAL A 174 5.79 0.45 9.17
C VAL A 174 7.13 -0.11 8.63
N PRO A 175 7.78 -1.05 9.34
CA PRO A 175 9.12 -1.52 8.96
C PRO A 175 9.19 -2.21 7.59
N ALA A 176 8.06 -2.74 7.11
CA ALA A 176 7.98 -3.41 5.83
C ALA A 176 8.41 -2.52 4.64
N TRP A 177 8.20 -1.19 4.72
CA TRP A 177 8.68 -0.25 3.69
C TRP A 177 10.22 -0.26 3.56
N SER A 178 10.92 -0.39 4.69
CA SER A 178 12.38 -0.38 4.74
C SER A 178 12.98 -1.76 4.49
N TYR A 179 12.22 -2.83 4.72
CA TYR A 179 12.71 -4.22 4.62
C TYR A 179 13.31 -4.54 3.24
N ALA A 180 12.64 -4.15 2.15
CA ALA A 180 13.10 -4.40 0.78
C ALA A 180 14.41 -3.67 0.42
N PHE A 181 14.72 -2.55 1.09
CA PHE A 181 16.00 -1.87 0.92
C PHE A 181 17.14 -2.54 1.68
N LEU A 182 16.82 -3.30 2.75
CA LEU A 182 17.80 -3.98 3.61
C LEU A 182 18.06 -5.43 3.17
N ASN A 183 17.08 -6.07 2.54
CA ASN A 183 17.11 -7.46 2.13
C ASN A 183 16.74 -7.56 0.65
N ASP A 184 17.73 -7.38 -0.23
CA ASP A 184 17.70 -7.74 -1.66
C ASP A 184 19.13 -7.62 -2.21
#